data_AF-A0A2V8CPH6-F1
#
_entry.id   AF-A0A2V8CPH6-F1
#
_cell.length_a   1.000
_cell.length_b   1.000
_cell.length_c   1.000
_cell.angle_alpha   90.00
_cell.angle_beta   90.00
_cell.angle_gamma   90.00
#
_symmetry.space_group_name_H-M   'P 1'
#
loop_
_entity.id
_entity.type
_entity.pdbx_description
1 polymer ?
#
loop_
_entity_poly.entity_id
_entity_poly.type
_entity_poly.pdbx_seq_one_letter_code
_entity_poly.pdbx_strand_id
1 'polypeptide(L)' 'MPHDFRRTAVRNFERAGVPRSAAMAMVGHKTDAVYRRYAIVDEGMLKDGALKLAQLHQAHEDAAEAKRRAIGGEVGK' A
#
# COMPACT_ATOMS: atom_id res chain seq x y z
N MET A 1 -15.85 24.89 11.58
CA MET A 1 -14.51 24.92 10.95
C MET A 1 -13.43 24.29 11.84
N PRO A 2 -13.46 22.96 12.02
CA PRO A 2 -12.24 22.13 12.02
C PRO A 2 -12.29 20.97 10.99
N HIS A 3 -13.18 21.07 9.99
CA HIS A 3 -13.47 19.98 9.06
C HIS A 3 -12.42 19.86 7.93
N ASP A 4 -11.90 20.99 7.41
CA ASP A 4 -11.03 21.00 6.23
C ASP A 4 -9.58 20.53 6.48
N PHE A 5 -9.02 20.82 7.66
CA PHE A 5 -7.66 20.38 7.99
C PHE A 5 -7.58 18.87 8.19
N ARG A 6 -8.64 18.25 8.71
CA ARG A 6 -8.66 16.79 8.94
C ARG A 6 -8.77 16.01 7.63
N ARG A 7 -9.57 16.49 6.67
CA ARG A 7 -9.68 15.90 5.33
C ARG A 7 -8.34 15.96 4.59
N THR A 8 -7.65 17.09 4.69
CA THR A 8 -6.35 17.30 4.06
C THR A 8 -5.26 16.44 4.73
N ALA A 9 -5.24 16.36 6.06
CA ALA A 9 -4.29 15.53 6.80
C ALA A 9 -4.43 14.04 6.45
N VAL A 10 -5.65 13.51 6.46
CA VAL A 10 -5.91 12.10 6.12
C VAL A 10 -5.48 11.78 4.69
N ARG A 11 -5.78 12.67 3.73
CA ARG A 11 -5.35 12.51 2.33
C ARG A 11 -3.82 12.56 2.18
N ASN A 12 -3.15 13.43 2.91
CA ASN A 12 -1.69 13.53 2.89
C ASN A 12 -1.03 12.29 3.49
N PHE A 13 -1.59 11.73 4.57
CA PHE A 13 -1.10 10.50 5.19
C PHE A 13 -1.26 9.29 4.27
N GLU A 14 -2.41 9.15 3.62
CA GLU A 14 -2.65 8.09 2.63
C GLU A 14 -1.68 8.20 1.44
N ARG A 15 -1.44 9.41 0.91
CA ARG A 15 -0.44 9.65 -0.15
C ARG A 15 0.99 9.38 0.29
N ALA A 16 1.31 9.64 1.55
CA ALA A 16 2.60 9.32 2.14
C ALA A 16 2.75 7.82 2.50
N GLY A 17 1.73 6.99 2.25
CA GLY A 17 1.76 5.55 2.56
C GLY A 17 1.66 5.23 4.05
N VAL A 18 1.16 6.17 4.86
CA VAL A 18 1.00 5.98 6.31
C VAL A 18 -0.16 5.01 6.56
N PRO A 19 0.04 3.94 7.36
CA PRO A 19 -1.04 3.03 7.74
C PRO A 19 -2.18 3.75 8.44
N ARG A 20 -3.43 3.36 8.14
CA ARG A 20 -4.64 3.99 8.72
C ARG A 20 -4.65 4.04 10.24
N SER A 21 -4.15 3.00 10.92
CA SER A 21 -4.04 2.97 12.37
C SER A 21 -3.14 4.07 12.92
N ALA A 22 -1.98 4.29 12.29
CA ALA A 22 -1.05 5.36 12.65
C ALA A 22 -1.62 6.74 12.32
N ALA A 23 -2.24 6.88 11.14
CA ALA A 23 -2.90 8.11 10.74
C ALA A 23 -4.05 8.48 11.70
N MET A 24 -4.87 7.52 12.14
CA MET A 24 -5.93 7.71 13.14
C MET A 24 -5.39 8.18 14.49
N ALA A 25 -4.29 7.60 14.95
CA ALA A 25 -3.62 8.01 16.18
C ALA A 25 -3.11 9.46 16.08
N MET A 26 -2.53 9.84 14.93
CA MET A 26 -2.02 11.20 14.68
C MET A 26 -3.10 12.27 14.61
N VAL A 27 -4.28 11.96 14.05
CA VAL A 27 -5.41 12.91 13.97
C VAL A 27 -6.31 12.90 15.22
N GLY A 28 -6.06 12.00 16.17
CA GLY A 28 -6.82 11.89 17.42
C GLY A 28 -8.24 11.34 17.27
N HIS A 29 -8.52 10.60 16.18
CA HIS A 29 -9.84 10.00 15.95
C HIS A 29 -9.88 8.58 16.49
N LYS A 30 -10.90 8.30 17.33
CA LYS A 30 -11.11 6.97 17.92
C LYS A 30 -11.86 6.00 17.01
N THR A 31 -12.57 6.50 16.00
CA THR A 31 -13.41 5.70 15.11
C THR A 31 -13.06 5.95 13.64
N ASP A 32 -13.16 4.89 12.82
CA ASP A 32 -12.96 4.92 11.36
C ASP A 32 -13.95 5.86 10.65
N ALA A 33 -15.00 6.36 11.32
CA ALA A 33 -16.06 7.17 10.73
C ALA A 33 -15.57 8.34 9.86
N VAL A 34 -14.36 8.86 10.09
CA VAL A 34 -13.69 9.85 9.23
C VAL A 34 -13.28 9.28 7.87
N TYR A 35 -12.73 8.07 7.82
CA TYR A 35 -12.38 7.35 6.58
C TYR A 35 -13.62 6.92 5.81
N ARG A 36 -14.62 6.37 6.50
CA ARG A 36 -15.91 5.99 5.89
C ARG A 36 -16.65 7.18 5.26
N ARG A 37 -16.62 8.36 5.90
CA ARG A 37 -17.30 9.56 5.41
C ARG A 37 -16.54 10.27 4.31
N TYR A 38 -15.22 10.10 4.24
CA TYR A 38 -14.40 10.74 3.22
C TYR A 38 -13.98 9.84 2.07
N ALA A 39 -14.15 8.51 2.14
CA ALA A 39 -13.92 7.55 1.06
C ALA A 39 -12.82 8.02 0.08
N ILE A 40 -11.65 8.39 0.64
CA ILE A 40 -10.57 9.04 -0.11
C ILE A 40 -9.75 7.94 -0.79
N VAL A 41 -10.43 7.11 -1.57
CA VAL A 41 -9.76 6.23 -2.52
C VAL A 41 -9.88 6.96 -3.86
N ASP A 42 -8.79 7.58 -4.27
CA ASP A 42 -8.70 8.19 -5.59
C ASP A 42 -8.45 7.10 -6.63
N GLU A 43 -8.96 7.29 -7.85
CA GLU A 43 -8.79 6.33 -8.94
C GLU A 43 -7.30 6.11 -9.26
N GLY A 44 -6.49 7.17 -9.13
CA GLY A 44 -5.03 7.08 -9.26
C GLY A 44 -4.40 6.14 -8.23
N MET A 45 -4.88 6.16 -6.99
CA MET A 45 -4.35 5.28 -5.93
C MET A 45 -4.70 3.81 -6.18
N LEU A 46 -5.85 3.52 -6.78
CA LEU A 46 -6.21 2.16 -7.18
C LEU A 46 -5.30 1.66 -8.30
N LYS A 47 -5.01 2.51 -9.30
CA LYS A 47 -4.09 2.18 -10.40
C LYS A 47 -2.67 1.93 -9.89
N ASP A 48 -2.17 2.81 -9.02
CA ASP A 48 -0.85 2.67 -8.42
C ASP A 48 -0.76 1.43 -7.52
N GLY A 49 -1.83 1.14 -6.77
CA GLY A 49 -1.93 -0.08 -5.96
C GLY A 49 -1.90 -1.34 -6.80
N ALA A 50 -2.66 -1.37 -7.90
CA ALA A 50 -2.67 -2.48 -8.85
C ALA A 50 -1.29 -2.68 -9.51
N LEU A 51 -0.62 -1.60 -9.90
CA LEU A 51 0.72 -1.66 -10.49
C LEU A 51 1.75 -2.21 -9.51
N LYS A 52 1.77 -1.72 -8.27
CA LYS A 52 2.67 -2.22 -7.21
C LYS A 52 2.44 -3.70 -6.92
N LEU A 53 1.19 -4.15 -6.92
CA LEU A 53 0.86 -5.56 -6.72
C LEU A 53 1.36 -6.43 -7.88
N ALA A 54 1.17 -5.98 -9.12
CA ALA A 54 1.68 -6.68 -10.30
C ALA A 54 3.21 -6.79 -10.28
N GLN A 55 3.91 -5.71 -9.91
CA GLN A 55 5.37 -5.71 -9.77
C GLN A 55 5.86 -6.66 -8.68
N LEU A 56 5.16 -6.72 -7.54
CA LEU A 56 5.48 -7.64 -6.45
C LEU A 56 5.38 -9.10 -6.93
N HIS A 57 4.29 -9.46 -7.62
CA HIS A 57 4.12 -10.81 -8.16
C HIS A 57 5.20 -11.16 -9.18
N GLN A 58 5.52 -10.25 -10.11
CA GLN A 58 6.59 -10.49 -11.09
C GLN A 58 7.93 -10.76 -10.41
N ALA A 59 8.31 -9.94 -9.42
CA ALA A 59 9.54 -10.12 -8.67
C ALA A 59 9.59 -11.46 -7.91
N HIS A 60 8.44 -11.94 -7.41
CA HIS A 60 8.33 -13.26 -6.78
C HIS A 60 8.51 -14.41 -7.78
N GLU A 61 7.93 -14.31 -8.97
CA GLU A 61 8.08 -15.31 -10.04
C GLU A 61 9.54 -15.35 -10.54
N ASP A 62 10.14 -14.19 -10.80
CA ASP A 62 11.54 -14.09 -11.23
C ASP A 62 12.50 -14.68 -10.18
N ALA A 63 12.25 -14.42 -8.89
CA ALA A 63 13.02 -15.01 -7.79
C ALA A 63 12.83 -16.52 -7.67
N ALA A 64 11.61 -17.03 -7.92
CA ALA A 64 11.32 -18.46 -7.92
C ALA A 64 12.00 -19.17 -9.10
N GLU A 65 12.00 -18.56 -10.28
CA GLU A 65 12.70 -19.07 -11.47
C GLU A 65 14.23 -19.09 -11.26
N ALA A 66 14.80 -18.00 -10.74
CA ALA A 66 16.21 -17.93 -10.40
C ALA A 66 16.63 -19.03 -9.41
N LYS A 67 15.80 -19.28 -8.38
CA LYS A 67 16.05 -20.35 -7.41
C LYS A 67 15.96 -21.75 -8.04
N ARG A 68 14.99 -22.00 -8.93
CA ARG A 68 14.87 -23.26 -9.68
C ARG A 68 16.09 -23.52 -10.56
N ARG A 69 16.58 -22.49 -11.25
CA ARG A 69 17.78 -22.58 -12.10
C ARG A 69 19.04 -22.86 -11.28
N ALA A 70 19.18 -22.24 -10.10
CA ALA A 70 20.30 -22.49 -9.20
C ALA A 70 20.33 -23.94 -8.69
N ILE A 71 19.17 -24.48 -8.29
CA ILE A 71 19.05 -25.87 -7.80
C ILE A 71 19.29 -26.89 -8.93
N GLY A 72 18.85 -26.60 -10.15
CA GLY A 72 19.06 -27.48 -11.31
C GLY A 72 20.51 -27.54 -11.82
N GLY A 73 21.39 -26.64 -11.38
CA GLY A 73 22.79 -26.56 -11.82
C GLY A 73 23.77 -27.46 -11.05
N GLU A 74 23.38 -28.02 -9.91
CA GLU A 74 24.29 -28.76 -9.00
C GLU A 74 24.30 -30.29 -9.21
N VAL A 75 23.43 -30.84 -10.06
CA VAL A 75 23.31 -32.31 -10.27
C VAL A 75 24.21 -32.82 -11.42
N GLY A 76 25.05 -31.97 -11.99
CA GLY A 76 25.85 -32.28 -13.18
C GLY A 76 27.34 -31.99 -13.05
N LYS A 77 28.01 -32.56 -12.03
CA LYS A 77 29.47 -32.81 -12.06
C LYS A 77 29.80 -34.10 -11.35
#